data_AF-A0A5W0P1V8-F1
#
_entry.id   AF-A0A5W0P1V8-F1
#
_cell.length_a   1.000
_cell.length_b   1.000
_cell.length_c   1.000
_cell.angle_alpha   90.00
_cell.angle_beta   90.00
_cell.angle_gamma   90.00
#
_symmetry.space_group_name_H-M   'P 1'
#
loop_
_entity.id
_entity.type
_entity.pdbx_description
1 polymer ?
#
loop_
_entity_poly.entity_id
_entity_poly.type
_entity_poly.pdbx_seq_one_letter_code
_entity_poly.pdbx_strand_id
1 'polypeptide(L)'
;MHSLTRIKVLQRRCTVFHSQCESVLLRYQDEDRMLHAEEEAIVEQIAGLKLLLDTLRAENRQLSREEIYSLLRRQSIVRRQIRDLQLQITQIQEKRCELEKKTQEFQEKSKYWLRKEGNYQRWIVRQKRFYIQREIQQEEAESEEII
;
A
#
# COMPACT_ATOMS: atom_id res chain seq x y z
N MET A 1 11.24 -34.69 -16.99
CA MET A 1 10.46 -33.61 -17.64
C MET A 1 9.14 -33.44 -16.90
N HIS A 2 8.75 -32.22 -16.50
CA HIS A 2 7.42 -31.99 -15.93
C HIS A 2 6.35 -32.06 -17.03
N SER A 3 5.19 -32.67 -16.75
CA SER A 3 4.07 -32.67 -17.69
C SER A 3 3.54 -31.25 -17.90
N LEU A 4 3.05 -30.97 -19.11
CA LEU A 4 2.47 -29.67 -19.47
C LEU A 4 1.37 -29.25 -18.48
N THR A 5 0.57 -30.22 -18.02
CA THR A 5 -0.46 -30.04 -17.00
C THR A 5 0.12 -29.52 -15.69
N ARG A 6 1.24 -30.09 -15.23
CA ARG A 6 1.91 -29.65 -13.99
C ARG A 6 2.44 -28.22 -14.10
N ILE A 7 3.00 -27.83 -15.26
CA ILE A 7 3.50 -26.47 -15.47
C ILE A 7 2.33 -25.47 -15.51
N LYS A 8 1.20 -25.82 -16.16
CA LYS A 8 -0.02 -25.00 -16.15
C LYS A 8 -0.58 -24.80 -14.74
N VAL A 9 -0.57 -25.82 -13.89
CA VAL A 9 -0.98 -25.69 -12.49
C VAL A 9 -0.09 -24.72 -11.73
N LEU A 10 1.24 -24.80 -11.91
CA LEU A 10 2.19 -23.88 -11.28
C LEU A 10 2.00 -22.44 -11.77
N GLN A 11 1.77 -22.24 -13.07
CA GLN A 11 1.46 -20.93 -13.62
C GLN A 11 0.20 -20.33 -12.97
N ARG A 12 -0.91 -21.07 -12.97
CA ARG A 12 -2.18 -20.62 -12.34
C ARG A 12 -1.98 -20.22 -10.89
N ARG A 13 -1.19 -21.00 -10.15
CA ARG A 13 -0.88 -20.70 -8.75
C ARG A 13 -0.11 -19.38 -8.61
N CYS A 14 0.84 -19.09 -9.50
CA CYS A 14 1.52 -17.80 -9.52
C CYS A 14 0.58 -16.64 -9.85
N THR A 15 -0.32 -16.80 -10.83
CA THR A 15 -1.34 -15.79 -11.16
C THR A 15 -2.22 -15.47 -9.94
N VAL A 16 -2.69 -16.51 -9.23
CA VAL A 16 -3.47 -16.33 -7.99
C VAL A 16 -2.67 -15.56 -6.93
N PHE A 17 -1.44 -15.96 -6.65
CA PHE A 17 -0.62 -15.26 -5.65
C PHE A 17 -0.29 -13.82 -6.05
N HIS A 18 -0.07 -13.55 -7.35
CA HIS A 18 0.13 -12.20 -7.85
C HIS A 18 -1.12 -11.34 -7.62
N SER A 19 -2.30 -11.82 -8.03
CA SER A 19 -3.57 -11.10 -7.82
C SER A 19 -3.88 -10.84 -6.34
N GLN A 20 -3.52 -11.78 -5.45
CA GLN A 20 -3.65 -11.58 -4.01
C GLN A 20 -2.73 -10.47 -3.50
N CYS A 21 -1.49 -10.41 -4.01
CA CYS A 21 -0.59 -9.31 -3.66
C CYS A 21 -1.14 -7.97 -4.15
N GLU A 22 -1.66 -7.90 -5.37
CA GLU A 22 -2.26 -6.68 -5.92
C GLU A 22 -3.48 -6.22 -5.11
N SER A 23 -4.35 -7.14 -4.71
CA SER A 23 -5.49 -6.83 -3.84
C SER A 23 -5.07 -6.27 -2.48
N VAL A 24 -4.01 -6.83 -1.87
CA VAL A 24 -3.46 -6.30 -0.61
C VAL A 24 -2.84 -4.92 -0.81
N LEU A 25 -2.10 -4.71 -1.91
CA LEU A 25 -1.50 -3.41 -2.23
C LEU A 25 -2.57 -2.32 -2.44
N LEU A 26 -3.69 -2.65 -3.09
CA LEU A 26 -4.81 -1.73 -3.24
C LEU A 26 -5.39 -1.33 -1.87
N ARG A 27 -5.55 -2.30 -0.96
CA ARG A 27 -6.01 -2.01 0.41
C ARG A 27 -5.06 -1.09 1.16
N TYR A 28 -3.74 -1.29 1.04
CA TYR A 28 -2.76 -0.40 1.65
C TYR A 28 -2.79 1.00 1.04
N GLN A 29 -3.05 1.13 -0.26
CA GLN A 29 -3.23 2.43 -0.89
C GLN A 29 -4.45 3.17 -0.34
N ASP A 30 -5.56 2.48 -0.15
CA ASP A 30 -6.75 3.08 0.44
C ASP A 30 -6.53 3.45 1.92
N GLU A 31 -5.82 2.60 2.67
CA GLU A 31 -5.46 2.88 4.06
C GLU A 31 -4.54 4.11 4.19
N ASP A 32 -3.52 4.27 3.34
CA ASP A 32 -2.66 5.46 3.33
C ASP A 32 -3.46 6.73 3.00
N ARG A 33 -4.39 6.66 2.04
CA ARG A 33 -5.28 7.80 1.72
C ARG A 33 -6.13 8.21 2.91
N MET A 34 -6.69 7.25 3.65
CA MET A 34 -7.48 7.54 4.85
C MET A 34 -6.62 8.18 5.95
N LEU A 35 -5.42 7.65 6.19
CA LEU A 35 -4.47 8.22 7.15
C LEU A 35 -4.04 9.64 6.76
N HIS A 36 -3.87 9.90 5.46
CA HIS A 36 -3.53 11.24 4.99
C HIS A 36 -4.66 12.24 5.20
N ALA A 37 -5.90 11.86 4.89
CA ALA A 37 -7.08 12.69 5.16
C ALA A 37 -7.27 12.96 6.67
N GLU A 38 -6.98 11.97 7.52
CA GLU A 38 -7.01 12.13 8.98
C GLU A 38 -5.93 13.13 9.45
N GLU A 39 -4.70 13.01 8.93
CA GLU A 39 -3.61 13.95 9.22
C GLU A 39 -3.97 15.38 8.80
N GLU A 40 -4.51 15.58 7.60
CA GLU A 40 -4.95 16.88 7.10
C GLU A 40 -6.04 17.50 8.00
N ALA A 41 -7.04 16.72 8.39
CA ALA A 41 -8.10 17.19 9.29
C ALA A 41 -7.54 17.63 10.66
N ILE A 42 -6.56 16.91 11.19
CA ILE A 42 -5.90 17.30 12.46
C ILE A 42 -5.08 18.57 12.28
N VAL A 43 -4.38 18.73 11.15
CA VAL A 43 -3.63 19.95 10.83
C VAL A 43 -4.56 21.17 10.76
N GLU A 44 -5.73 21.03 10.13
CA GLU A 44 -6.76 22.07 10.10
C GLU A 44 -7.27 22.43 11.51
N GLN A 45 -7.53 21.41 12.35
CA GLN A 45 -7.92 21.63 13.74
C GLN A 45 -6.85 22.39 14.54
N ILE A 46 -5.58 22.03 14.37
CA ILE A 46 -4.45 22.75 14.99
C ILE A 46 -4.41 24.20 14.52
N ALA A 47 -4.62 24.46 13.23
CA ALA A 47 -4.66 25.82 12.70
C ALA A 47 -5.80 26.64 13.34
N GLY A 48 -7.00 26.06 13.46
CA GLY A 48 -8.13 26.68 14.17
C GLY A 48 -7.83 26.98 15.64
N LEU A 49 -7.19 26.06 16.35
CA LEU A 49 -6.78 26.26 17.75
C LEU A 49 -5.70 27.35 17.90
N LYS A 50 -4.78 27.47 16.95
CA LYS A 50 -3.79 28.56 16.94
C LYS A 50 -4.47 29.91 16.76
N LEU A 51 -5.43 30.02 15.84
CA LEU A 51 -6.24 31.24 15.67
C LEU A 51 -7.01 31.57 16.95
N LEU A 52 -7.64 30.58 17.59
CA LEU A 52 -8.33 30.78 18.87
C LEU A 52 -7.35 31.30 19.94
N LEU A 53 -6.15 30.75 20.01
CA LEU A 53 -5.12 31.19 20.95
C LEU A 53 -4.70 32.65 20.72
N ASP A 54 -4.67 33.10 19.47
CA ASP A 54 -4.40 34.49 19.13
C ASP A 54 -5.52 35.43 19.56
N THR A 55 -6.80 35.00 19.48
CA THR A 55 -7.92 35.80 20.02
C THR A 55 -7.92 35.91 21.54
N LEU A 56 -7.25 34.97 22.23
CA LEU A 56 -7.10 34.95 23.68
C LEU A 56 -5.91 35.78 24.17
N ARG A 57 -5.31 36.63 23.35
CA ARG A 57 -4.28 37.58 23.78
C ARG A 57 -4.90 38.74 24.56
N ALA A 58 -4.18 39.21 25.58
CA ALA A 58 -4.59 40.33 26.43
C ALA A 58 -4.21 41.71 25.85
N GLU A 59 -3.81 41.77 24.58
CA GLU A 59 -3.31 43.01 23.97
C GLU A 59 -4.32 44.15 24.12
N ASN A 60 -3.86 45.27 24.70
CA ASN A 60 -4.63 46.49 24.94
C ASN A 60 -5.87 46.37 25.85
N ARG A 61 -5.93 45.37 26.74
CA ARG A 61 -7.02 45.23 27.73
C ARG A 61 -6.54 45.52 29.15
N GLN A 62 -7.27 46.36 29.88
CA GLN A 62 -7.19 46.39 31.34
C GLN A 62 -7.98 45.21 31.87
N LEU A 63 -7.30 44.27 32.54
CA LEU A 63 -7.91 43.05 33.07
C LEU A 63 -7.79 43.04 34.59
N SER A 64 -8.85 42.62 35.26
CA SER A 64 -8.80 42.27 36.68
C SER A 64 -7.91 41.05 36.91
N ARG A 65 -7.49 40.83 38.15
CA ARG A 65 -6.69 39.67 38.54
C ARG A 65 -7.40 38.35 38.19
N GLU A 66 -8.70 38.27 38.44
CA GLU A 66 -9.54 37.10 38.13
C GLU A 66 -9.62 36.86 36.62
N GLU A 67 -9.75 37.92 35.82
CA GLU A 67 -9.79 37.85 34.37
C GLU A 67 -8.46 37.36 33.78
N ILE A 68 -7.33 37.79 34.35
CA ILE A 68 -6.00 37.28 33.97
C ILE A 68 -5.92 35.78 34.22
N TYR A 69 -6.31 35.29 35.40
CA TYR A 69 -6.26 33.85 35.69
C TYR A 69 -7.18 33.03 34.80
N SER A 70 -8.40 33.52 34.53
CA SER A 70 -9.34 32.89 33.60
C SER A 70 -8.74 32.80 32.19
N LEU A 71 -8.11 33.87 31.70
CA LEU A 71 -7.47 33.92 30.40
C LEU A 71 -6.30 32.93 30.30
N LEU A 72 -5.41 32.93 31.28
CA LEU A 72 -4.27 32.01 31.35
C LEU A 72 -4.73 30.55 31.39
N ARG A 73 -5.81 30.25 32.11
CA ARG A 73 -6.39 28.90 32.14
C ARG A 73 -6.94 28.48 30.78
N ARG A 74 -7.64 29.37 30.08
CA ARG A 74 -8.14 29.08 28.72
C ARG A 74 -6.98 28.85 27.74
N GLN A 75 -5.96 29.70 27.78
CA GLN A 75 -4.76 29.53 26.96
C GLN A 75 -4.04 28.21 27.24
N SER A 76 -3.90 27.82 28.51
CA SER A 76 -3.22 26.57 28.87
C SER A 76 -3.97 25.33 28.37
N ILE A 77 -5.30 25.35 28.40
CA ILE A 77 -6.16 24.30 27.83
C ILE A 77 -5.95 24.20 26.32
N VAL A 78 -6.02 25.32 25.60
CA VAL A 78 -5.84 25.33 24.13
C VAL A 78 -4.43 24.85 23.74
N ARG A 79 -3.39 25.30 24.45
CA ARG A 79 -2.00 24.84 24.23
C ARG A 79 -1.86 23.33 24.46
N ARG A 80 -2.55 22.79 25.46
CA ARG A 80 -2.55 21.34 25.72
C ARG A 80 -3.23 20.59 24.57
N GLN A 81 -4.40 21.03 24.12
CA GLN A 81 -5.10 20.42 22.99
C GLN A 81 -4.23 20.41 21.72
N ILE A 82 -3.52 21.51 21.42
CA ILE A 82 -2.58 21.56 20.31
C ILE A 82 -1.49 20.48 20.45
N ARG A 83 -0.89 20.33 21.64
CA ARG A 83 0.14 19.30 21.87
C ARG A 83 -0.42 17.88 21.73
N ASP A 84 -1.63 17.65 22.23
CA ASP A 84 -2.29 16.34 22.15
C ASP A 84 -2.57 15.97 20.68
N LEU A 85 -3.00 16.93 19.85
CA LEU A 85 -3.19 16.75 18.40
C LEU A 85 -1.86 16.56 17.66
N GLN A 86 -0.80 17.27 18.06
CA GLN A 86 0.55 17.05 17.50
C GLN A 86 1.05 15.62 17.76
N LEU A 87 0.79 15.08 18.95
CA LEU A 87 1.11 13.68 19.25
C LEU A 87 0.34 12.71 18.35
N GLN A 88 -0.93 12.99 18.06
CA GLN A 88 -1.73 12.17 17.13
C GLN A 88 -1.16 12.20 15.71
N ILE A 89 -0.70 13.36 15.21
CA ILE A 89 0.01 13.46 13.93
C ILE A 89 1.23 12.54 13.92
N THR A 90 2.06 12.57 14.97
CA THR A 90 3.24 11.70 15.07
C THR A 90 2.86 10.23 15.01
N GLN A 91 1.79 9.81 15.70
CA GLN A 91 1.29 8.43 15.65
C GLN A 91 0.79 8.03 14.27
N ILE A 92 0.12 8.94 13.54
CA ILE A 92 -0.30 8.69 12.16
C ILE A 92 0.92 8.52 11.25
N GLN A 93 1.93 9.38 11.39
CA GLN A 93 3.17 9.29 10.61
C GLN A 93 3.93 7.97 10.86
N GLU A 94 3.97 7.50 12.11
CA GLU A 94 4.52 6.19 12.45
C GLU A 94 3.76 5.05 11.75
N LYS A 95 2.42 5.06 11.77
CA LYS A 95 1.59 4.08 11.05
C LYS A 95 1.85 4.10 9.55
N ARG A 96 1.98 5.29 8.96
CA ARG A 96 2.28 5.44 7.52
C ARG A 96 3.66 4.87 7.16
N CYS A 97 4.68 5.11 7.99
CA CYS A 97 6.00 4.50 7.84
C CYS A 97 5.95 2.97 7.91
N GLU A 98 5.14 2.39 8.80
CA GLU A 98 4.95 0.94 8.86
C GLU A 98 4.22 0.39 7.63
N LEU A 99 3.18 1.10 7.18
CA LEU A 99 2.41 0.75 5.99
C LEU A 99 3.26 0.80 4.72
N GLU A 100 4.17 1.76 4.62
CA GLU A 100 5.13 1.87 3.52
C GLU A 100 6.05 0.63 3.46
N LYS A 101 6.60 0.20 4.60
CA LYS A 101 7.42 -1.03 4.68
C LYS A 101 6.64 -2.25 4.20
N LYS A 102 5.40 -2.42 4.69
CA LYS A 102 4.53 -3.52 4.26
C LYS A 102 4.22 -3.44 2.75
N THR A 103 4.03 -2.23 2.23
CA THR A 103 3.79 -1.99 0.81
C THR A 103 5.00 -2.44 -0.02
N GLN A 104 6.21 -2.04 0.37
CA GLN A 104 7.45 -2.46 -0.31
C GLN A 104 7.59 -3.98 -0.32
N GLU A 105 7.38 -4.66 0.81
CA GLU A 105 7.44 -6.12 0.89
C GLU A 105 6.44 -6.81 -0.07
N PHE A 106 5.21 -6.32 -0.14
CA PHE A 106 4.19 -6.90 -1.02
C PHE A 106 4.43 -6.56 -2.50
N GLN A 107 5.02 -5.41 -2.82
CA GLN A 107 5.45 -5.08 -4.17
C GLN A 107 6.56 -6.03 -4.64
N GLU A 108 7.52 -6.36 -3.78
CA GLU A 108 8.58 -7.33 -4.09
C GLU A 108 8.01 -8.74 -4.31
N LYS A 109 7.12 -9.19 -3.42
CA LYS A 109 6.39 -10.47 -3.57
C LYS A 109 5.60 -10.51 -4.88
N SER A 110 4.89 -9.43 -5.19
CA SER A 110 4.12 -9.29 -6.43
C SER A 110 5.03 -9.44 -7.67
N LYS A 111 6.15 -8.69 -7.71
CA LYS A 111 7.16 -8.78 -8.78
C LYS A 111 7.74 -10.19 -8.91
N TYR A 112 7.99 -10.86 -7.79
CA TYR A 112 8.49 -12.24 -7.78
C TYR A 112 7.49 -13.20 -8.44
N TRP A 113 6.22 -13.14 -8.06
CA TRP A 113 5.19 -14.04 -8.61
C TRP A 113 4.95 -13.78 -10.09
N LEU A 114 4.92 -12.52 -10.51
CA LEU A 114 4.81 -12.14 -11.92
C LEU A 114 5.98 -12.68 -12.76
N ARG A 115 7.22 -12.59 -12.24
CA ARG A 115 8.40 -13.17 -12.90
C ARG A 115 8.30 -14.69 -13.02
N LYS A 116 7.83 -15.38 -11.97
CA LYS A 116 7.63 -16.84 -11.97
C LYS A 116 6.54 -17.26 -12.95
N GLU A 117 5.43 -16.56 -12.99
CA GLU A 117 4.37 -16.76 -13.97
C GLU A 117 4.92 -16.63 -15.41
N GLY A 118 5.67 -15.57 -15.70
CA GLY A 118 6.30 -15.37 -17.01
C GLY A 118 7.30 -16.49 -17.38
N ASN A 119 8.04 -17.04 -16.41
CA ASN A 119 8.89 -18.20 -16.62
C ASN A 119 8.08 -19.44 -17.02
N TYR A 120 7.00 -19.75 -16.30
CA TYR A 120 6.14 -20.88 -16.60
C TYR A 120 5.43 -20.73 -17.96
N GLN A 121 5.01 -19.52 -18.30
CA GLN A 121 4.43 -19.23 -19.62
C GLN A 121 5.42 -19.54 -20.74
N ARG A 122 6.68 -19.11 -20.61
CA ARG A 122 7.74 -19.44 -21.59
C ARG A 122 7.95 -20.96 -21.72
N TRP A 123 7.94 -21.68 -20.61
CA TRP A 123 8.10 -23.14 -20.62
C TRP A 123 6.91 -23.84 -21.30
N ILE A 124 5.68 -23.38 -21.06
CA ILE A 124 4.48 -23.88 -21.73
C ILE A 124 4.57 -23.68 -23.23
N VAL A 125 4.96 -22.49 -23.69
CA VAL A 125 5.13 -22.19 -25.12
C VAL A 125 6.18 -23.11 -25.75
N ARG A 126 7.33 -23.28 -25.08
CA ARG A 126 8.41 -24.16 -25.56
C ARG A 126 7.97 -25.62 -25.65
N GLN A 127 7.29 -26.13 -24.63
CA GLN A 127 6.84 -27.52 -24.58
C GLN A 127 5.77 -27.82 -25.63
N LYS A 128 4.86 -26.86 -25.91
CA LYS A 128 3.91 -26.97 -27.02
C LYS A 128 4.61 -27.05 -28.37
N ARG A 129 5.64 -26.22 -28.62
CA ARG A 129 6.43 -26.27 -29.85
C ARG A 129 7.12 -27.61 -30.04
N PHE A 130 7.71 -28.17 -28.97
CA PHE A 130 8.32 -29.51 -29.03
C PHE A 130 7.31 -30.62 -29.36
N TYR A 131 6.07 -30.52 -28.82
CA TYR A 131 5.04 -31.51 -29.13
C TYR A 131 4.65 -31.47 -30.61
N ILE A 132 4.36 -30.27 -31.14
CA ILE A 132 4.03 -30.07 -32.56
C ILE A 132 5.16 -30.58 -33.47
N GLN A 133 6.41 -30.26 -33.15
CA GLN A 133 7.55 -30.70 -33.95
C GLN A 133 7.68 -32.24 -33.98
N ARG A 134 7.41 -32.90 -32.86
CA ARG A 134 7.46 -34.36 -32.77
C ARG A 134 6.34 -35.02 -33.56
N GLU A 135 5.14 -34.43 -33.55
CA GLU A 135 3.99 -34.89 -34.33
C GLU A 135 4.28 -34.82 -35.83
N ILE A 136 4.82 -33.70 -36.31
CA ILE A 136 5.26 -33.54 -37.71
C ILE A 136 6.31 -34.59 -38.10
N GLN A 137 7.35 -34.79 -37.26
CA GLN A 137 8.39 -35.78 -37.53
C GLN A 137 7.84 -37.22 -37.58
N GLN A 138 6.81 -37.51 -36.79
CA GLN A 138 6.16 -38.81 -36.81
C GLN A 138 5.33 -38.99 -38.09
N GLU A 139 4.56 -37.98 -38.50
CA GLU A 139 3.83 -37.99 -39.77
C GLU A 139 4.77 -38.12 -40.99
N GLU A 140 5.93 -37.45 -40.96
CA GLU A 140 6.97 -37.56 -41.99
C GLU A 140 7.53 -38.99 -42.05
N ALA A 141 7.90 -39.57 -40.91
CA ALA A 141 8.41 -40.94 -40.84
C ALA A 141 7.38 -41.98 -41.30
N GLU A 142 6.12 -41.85 -40.88
CA GLU A 142 5.02 -42.71 -41.33
C GLU A 142 4.78 -42.60 -42.83
N SER A 143 4.97 -41.40 -43.42
CA SER A 143 4.84 -41.18 -44.86
C SER A 143 6.00 -41.78 -45.66
N GLU A 144 7.22 -41.76 -45.11
CA GLU A 144 8.41 -42.39 -45.72
C GLU A 144 8.34 -43.92 -45.68
N GLU A 145 7.69 -44.53 -44.67
CA GLU A 145 7.50 -45.98 -44.58
C GLU A 145 6.43 -46.53 -45.55
N ILE A 146 5.56 -45.68 -46.09
CA ILE A 146 4.48 -46.06 -47.02
C ILE A 146 4.93 -46.03 -48.50
N ILE A 147 6.09 -45.45 -48.80
CA ILE A 147 6.68 -45.34 -50.16
C ILE A 147 7.71 -46.44 -50.39
#